data_AF-A0A3D4NJX3-F1
#
_entry.id   AF-A0A3D4NJX3-F1
#
_cell.length_a   1.000
_cell.length_b   1.000
_cell.length_c   1.000
_cell.angle_alpha   90.00
_cell.angle_beta   90.00
_cell.angle_gamma   90.00
#
_symmetry.space_group_name_H-M   'P 1'
#
loop_
_entity.id
_entity.type
_entity.pdbx_description
1 polymer ?
#
loop_
_entity_poly.entity_id
_entity_poly.type
_entity_poly.pdbx_seq_one_letter_code
_entity_poly.pdbx_strand_id
1 'polypeptide(L)'
;MSPTLSKPLAPSWVSRFKEQSLERGRRYALENRVRIVEAGDATIIAACEGSGGNVYRQTIRLRESAKGTLLMIDANCSCPVHSNCKHCAAVLLQVQETLAYPAAAKDAELLEKLQAVLENRSPKAPQVLVDNVQPVPRLWLASVEFSAFEPRNGKMQRYIQHRAALSFGYLDEYVSGQKNADVLIRQETQTLRIKRHPQIEQSYREQLRILGFKVATRQSKALPESAGELFEMVNDSAWLTFTLNELPKLRTQGWELQIDEDFGFDLTAVDDWYATVEQAPERDWFDLELGIIVNGERLSLLPILLNLMRSHTEILNPERLARRRDDELILVNIPNRPNSEYGPLQVALPFGRLKPVLATLGEFYLQEPGETTLRLSKADATRLNPLEDLPLLWEGGEQIRTFAQRLRDIKDHTATAPEDLNATLRPYQLEGLSWMQSLRQLEVGGILADDMGLGKTLQTLAHILSEKNAGRLDRPCMVVMPTSLIPNWLDEAAHFTPQLKVLALYGASRKKHFDHLADYDLILTTYALLPKDVERLAAQPLHVLVL
;
A
#
# COMPACT_ATOMS: atom_id res chain seq x y z
N MET A 1 -48.90 -8.66 51.98
CA MET A 1 -47.61 -9.04 51.38
C MET A 1 -47.90 -9.54 49.98
N SER A 2 -47.83 -8.62 49.00
CA SER A 2 -48.01 -8.94 47.58
C SER A 2 -46.69 -9.46 47.03
N PRO A 3 -46.65 -10.53 46.22
CA PRO A 3 -45.40 -11.07 45.70
C PRO A 3 -44.78 -10.05 44.75
N THR A 4 -43.49 -9.80 44.94
CA THR A 4 -42.64 -8.89 44.19
C THR A 4 -42.70 -9.21 42.70
N LEU A 5 -43.14 -8.22 41.92
CA LEU A 5 -43.28 -8.22 40.48
C LEU A 5 -42.01 -8.73 39.77
N SER A 6 -42.21 -9.60 38.77
CA SER A 6 -41.17 -10.19 37.92
C SER A 6 -40.33 -9.10 37.22
N LYS A 7 -39.00 -9.14 37.42
CA LYS A 7 -38.08 -8.23 36.72
C LYS A 7 -37.96 -8.66 35.25
N PRO A 8 -38.23 -7.80 34.26
CA PRO A 8 -38.17 -8.19 32.86
C PRO A 8 -36.73 -8.33 32.36
N LEU A 9 -36.52 -9.25 31.42
CA LEU A 9 -35.26 -9.39 30.68
C LEU A 9 -35.12 -8.23 29.69
N ALA A 10 -33.96 -7.55 29.70
CA ALA A 10 -33.72 -6.39 28.87
C ALA A 10 -33.65 -6.76 27.38
N PRO A 11 -34.27 -6.00 26.45
CA PRO A 11 -34.28 -6.33 25.01
C PRO A 11 -32.90 -6.41 24.35
N SER A 12 -31.86 -5.86 25.00
CA SER A 12 -30.49 -5.78 24.47
C SER A 12 -29.83 -7.12 24.21
N TRP A 13 -30.34 -8.23 24.75
CA TRP A 13 -29.80 -9.55 24.44
C TRP A 13 -30.08 -9.95 22.98
N VAL A 14 -31.20 -9.49 22.40
CA VAL A 14 -31.65 -9.88 21.05
C VAL A 14 -30.63 -9.46 19.98
N SER A 15 -30.01 -8.29 20.12
CA SER A 15 -29.02 -7.77 19.15
C SER A 15 -27.72 -8.57 19.10
N ARG A 16 -27.47 -9.46 20.08
CA ARG A 16 -26.28 -10.33 20.10
C ARG A 16 -26.42 -11.59 19.25
N PHE A 17 -27.62 -11.88 18.73
CA PHE A 17 -27.90 -13.07 17.95
C PHE A 17 -28.19 -12.72 16.49
N LYS A 18 -27.67 -13.53 15.55
CA LYS A 18 -28.07 -13.46 14.14
C LYS A 18 -29.57 -13.77 14.02
N GLU A 19 -30.26 -13.10 13.10
CA GLU A 19 -31.72 -13.24 12.89
C GLU A 19 -32.15 -14.71 12.69
N GLN A 20 -31.43 -15.46 11.86
CA GLN A 20 -31.67 -16.90 11.64
C GLN A 20 -31.54 -17.75 12.92
N SER A 21 -30.67 -17.36 13.86
CA SER A 21 -30.52 -18.06 15.15
C SER A 21 -31.68 -17.77 16.09
N LEU A 22 -32.20 -16.53 16.07
CA LEU A 22 -33.39 -16.14 16.83
C LEU A 22 -34.64 -16.83 16.32
N GLU A 23 -34.84 -16.90 14.99
CA GLU A 23 -35.98 -17.61 14.40
C GLU A 23 -36.00 -19.09 14.78
N ARG A 24 -34.84 -19.76 14.66
CA ARG A 24 -34.71 -21.16 15.07
C ARG A 24 -34.87 -21.34 16.57
N GLY A 25 -34.36 -20.40 17.36
CA GLY A 25 -34.53 -20.38 18.82
C GLY A 25 -36.00 -20.24 19.23
N ARG A 26 -36.76 -19.35 18.57
CA ARG A 26 -38.22 -19.20 18.76
C ARG A 26 -38.94 -20.51 18.49
N ARG A 27 -38.59 -21.18 17.39
CA ARG A 27 -39.15 -22.50 17.07
C ARG A 27 -38.86 -23.52 18.17
N TYR A 28 -37.64 -23.57 18.70
CA TYR A 28 -37.27 -24.52 19.76
C TYR A 28 -37.97 -24.24 21.10
N ALA A 29 -38.16 -22.97 21.44
CA ALA A 29 -38.93 -22.57 22.61
C ALA A 29 -40.41 -22.97 22.45
N LEU A 30 -41.02 -22.69 21.30
CA LEU A 30 -42.41 -23.08 20.98
C LEU A 30 -42.63 -24.61 20.99
N GLU A 31 -41.62 -25.36 20.56
CA GLU A 31 -41.63 -26.83 20.57
C GLU A 31 -41.30 -27.42 21.96
N ASN A 32 -41.17 -26.60 23.01
CA ASN A 32 -40.85 -27.00 24.40
C ASN A 32 -39.58 -27.87 24.51
N ARG A 33 -38.57 -27.61 23.67
CA ARG A 33 -37.30 -28.35 23.65
C ARG A 33 -36.32 -27.93 24.74
N VAL A 34 -36.70 -26.97 25.58
CA VAL A 34 -35.83 -26.39 26.59
C VAL A 34 -36.33 -26.80 27.97
N ARG A 35 -35.40 -27.29 28.78
CA ARG A 35 -35.60 -27.65 30.18
C ARG A 35 -34.59 -26.90 31.03
N ILE A 36 -35.07 -26.16 32.02
CA ILE A 36 -34.19 -25.47 32.97
C ILE A 36 -33.75 -26.49 34.02
N VAL A 37 -32.44 -26.72 34.10
CA VAL A 37 -31.83 -27.73 34.96
C VAL A 37 -31.59 -27.14 36.34
N GLU A 38 -30.97 -25.97 36.37
CA GLU A 38 -30.59 -25.27 37.59
C GLU A 38 -30.67 -23.77 37.35
N ALA A 39 -31.13 -23.02 38.34
CA ALA A 39 -31.12 -21.57 38.29
C ALA A 39 -30.71 -21.06 39.68
N GLY A 40 -29.65 -20.27 39.75
CA GLY A 40 -29.16 -19.66 40.97
C GLY A 40 -28.06 -18.65 40.70
N ASP A 41 -27.83 -17.70 41.62
CA ASP A 41 -26.64 -16.84 41.61
C ASP A 41 -26.43 -16.04 40.31
N ALA A 42 -27.53 -15.49 39.79
CA ALA A 42 -27.61 -14.80 38.51
C ALA A 42 -27.14 -15.65 37.31
N THR A 43 -27.20 -16.98 37.42
CA THR A 43 -26.88 -17.93 36.36
C THR A 43 -28.06 -18.88 36.12
N ILE A 44 -28.35 -19.17 34.85
CA ILE A 44 -29.37 -20.12 34.42
C ILE A 44 -28.65 -21.23 33.66
N ILE A 45 -28.78 -22.45 34.14
CA ILE A 45 -28.30 -23.65 33.47
C ILE A 45 -29.51 -24.36 32.87
N ALA A 46 -29.49 -24.56 31.56
CA ALA A 46 -30.56 -25.21 30.82
C ALA A 46 -30.02 -26.38 30.00
N ALA A 47 -30.94 -27.23 29.56
CA ALA A 47 -30.74 -28.29 28.60
C ALA A 47 -31.71 -28.07 27.44
N CYS A 48 -31.19 -27.99 26.22
CA CYS A 48 -31.98 -27.78 25.01
C CYS A 48 -31.73 -28.89 24.01
N GLU A 49 -32.80 -29.55 23.57
CA GLU A 49 -32.74 -30.60 22.56
C GLU A 49 -32.56 -30.00 21.16
N GLY A 50 -31.50 -30.39 20.47
CA GLY A 50 -31.20 -29.96 19.11
C GLY A 50 -32.04 -30.70 18.05
N SER A 51 -31.89 -30.30 16.78
CA SER A 51 -32.59 -30.93 15.66
C SER A 51 -32.22 -32.40 15.41
N GLY A 52 -31.09 -32.86 15.92
CA GLY A 52 -30.61 -34.24 15.76
C GLY A 52 -30.79 -35.11 17.00
N GLY A 53 -31.66 -34.74 17.95
CA GLY A 53 -31.88 -35.47 19.21
C GLY A 53 -30.80 -35.30 20.28
N ASN A 54 -29.65 -34.70 19.94
CA ASN A 54 -28.63 -34.35 20.93
C ASN A 54 -29.11 -33.25 21.87
N VAL A 55 -28.91 -33.45 23.18
CA VAL A 55 -29.22 -32.46 24.21
C VAL A 55 -27.96 -31.65 24.51
N TYR A 56 -28.06 -30.33 24.36
CA TYR A 56 -26.97 -29.41 24.65
C TYR A 56 -27.24 -28.68 25.96
N ARG A 57 -26.20 -28.46 26.78
CA ARG A 57 -26.30 -27.71 28.04
C ARG A 57 -25.98 -26.25 27.79
N GLN A 58 -26.82 -25.34 28.25
CA GLN A 58 -26.59 -23.89 28.21
C GLN A 58 -26.29 -23.37 29.60
N THR A 59 -25.42 -22.36 29.68
CA THR A 59 -25.12 -21.58 30.89
C THR A 59 -25.27 -20.10 30.55
N ILE A 60 -26.24 -19.44 31.15
CA ILE A 60 -26.58 -18.04 30.88
C ILE A 60 -26.35 -17.23 32.13
N ARG A 61 -25.46 -16.24 32.07
CA ARG A 61 -25.20 -15.32 33.17
C ARG A 61 -26.00 -14.03 32.96
N LEU A 62 -26.75 -13.64 33.99
CA LEU A 62 -27.56 -12.43 34.05
C LEU A 62 -26.98 -11.48 35.11
N ARG A 63 -27.24 -10.18 34.96
CA ARG A 63 -26.96 -9.16 35.97
C ARG A 63 -28.14 -8.23 36.10
N GLU A 64 -28.41 -7.77 37.30
CA GLU A 64 -29.37 -6.69 37.48
C GLU A 64 -28.76 -5.32 37.08
N SER A 65 -29.55 -4.55 36.33
CA SER A 65 -29.30 -3.14 36.02
C SER A 65 -29.73 -2.25 37.19
N ALA A 66 -29.17 -1.05 37.31
CA ALA A 66 -29.61 -0.05 38.29
C ALA A 66 -31.11 0.33 38.17
N LYS A 67 -31.73 0.03 37.02
CA LYS A 67 -33.16 0.24 36.74
C LYS A 67 -34.04 -0.99 37.02
N GLY A 68 -33.50 -2.04 37.64
CA GLY A 68 -34.26 -3.25 38.02
C GLY A 68 -34.54 -4.23 36.88
N THR A 69 -33.89 -4.08 35.71
CA THR A 69 -34.00 -5.02 34.59
C THR A 69 -32.86 -6.04 34.59
N LEU A 70 -33.12 -7.27 34.11
CA LEU A 70 -32.09 -8.29 33.98
C LEU A 70 -31.35 -8.12 32.64
N LEU A 71 -30.04 -7.90 32.70
CA LEU A 71 -29.14 -7.82 31.57
C LEU A 71 -28.45 -9.16 31.37
N MET A 72 -28.47 -9.71 30.15
CA MET A 72 -27.64 -10.85 29.80
C MET A 72 -26.17 -10.43 29.72
N ILE A 73 -25.31 -11.03 30.53
CA ILE A 73 -23.86 -10.85 30.48
C ILE A 73 -23.28 -11.76 29.40
N ASP A 74 -23.63 -13.04 29.47
CA ASP A 74 -23.06 -14.14 28.68
C ASP A 74 -24.11 -15.26 28.51
N ALA A 75 -24.05 -15.96 27.38
CA ALA A 75 -24.82 -17.17 27.11
C ALA A 75 -23.95 -18.21 26.36
N ASN A 76 -23.44 -19.18 27.11
CA ASN A 76 -22.62 -20.28 26.62
C ASN A 76 -23.42 -21.57 26.46
N CYS A 77 -23.01 -22.42 25.53
CA CYS A 77 -23.69 -23.67 25.17
C CYS A 77 -22.67 -24.74 24.80
N SER A 78 -22.94 -26.00 25.17
CA SER A 78 -22.10 -27.15 24.82
C SER A 78 -22.21 -27.60 23.36
N CYS A 79 -22.87 -26.82 22.50
CA CYS A 79 -22.97 -27.13 21.07
C CYS A 79 -21.74 -26.60 20.30
N PRO A 80 -21.48 -27.07 19.06
CA PRO A 80 -20.32 -26.64 18.27
C PRO A 80 -20.23 -25.13 17.98
N VAL A 81 -21.33 -24.39 18.16
CA VAL A 81 -21.38 -22.93 17.97
C VAL A 81 -20.95 -22.16 19.24
N HIS A 82 -20.92 -22.83 20.39
CA HIS A 82 -20.54 -22.31 21.70
C HIS A 82 -21.42 -21.16 22.24
N SER A 83 -21.39 -19.97 21.66
CA SER A 83 -22.17 -18.80 22.15
C SER A 83 -23.12 -18.27 21.07
N ASN A 84 -24.07 -17.41 21.46
CA ASN A 84 -25.05 -16.79 20.55
C ASN A 84 -25.79 -17.76 19.61
N CYS A 85 -25.91 -19.03 20.02
CA CYS A 85 -26.50 -20.09 19.23
C CYS A 85 -28.03 -20.14 19.39
N LYS A 86 -28.72 -20.84 18.48
CA LYS A 86 -30.18 -21.06 18.55
C LYS A 86 -30.64 -21.67 19.89
N HIS A 87 -29.81 -22.49 20.55
CA HIS A 87 -30.15 -23.11 21.84
C HIS A 87 -30.14 -22.08 22.98
N CYS A 88 -29.14 -21.19 23.03
CA CYS A 88 -29.14 -20.06 23.97
C CYS A 88 -30.31 -19.12 23.73
N ALA A 89 -30.62 -18.82 22.46
CA ALA A 89 -31.78 -18.01 22.09
C ALA A 89 -33.09 -18.64 22.58
N ALA A 90 -33.26 -19.96 22.43
CA ALA A 90 -34.45 -20.66 22.89
C ALA A 90 -34.65 -20.54 24.41
N VAL A 91 -33.58 -20.69 25.19
CA VAL A 91 -33.61 -20.54 26.65
C VAL A 91 -33.97 -19.11 27.06
N LEU A 92 -33.36 -18.09 26.43
CA LEU A 92 -33.64 -16.68 26.73
C LEU A 92 -35.08 -16.29 26.39
N LEU A 93 -35.64 -16.83 25.30
CA LEU A 93 -37.03 -16.61 24.92
C LEU A 93 -37.99 -17.23 25.93
N GLN A 94 -37.73 -18.47 26.36
CA GLN A 94 -38.55 -19.12 27.38
C GLN A 94 -38.47 -18.39 28.72
N VAL A 95 -37.28 -17.92 29.12
CA VAL A 95 -37.09 -17.10 30.33
C VAL A 95 -37.84 -15.77 30.22
N GLN A 96 -37.75 -15.09 29.07
CA GLN A 96 -38.47 -13.84 28.82
C GLN A 96 -39.98 -14.03 28.89
N GLU A 97 -40.50 -15.08 28.27
CA GLU A 97 -41.93 -15.43 28.28
C GLU A 97 -42.42 -15.77 29.70
N THR A 98 -41.64 -16.57 30.43
CA THR A 98 -41.95 -16.96 31.82
C THR A 98 -41.98 -15.74 32.75
N LEU A 99 -41.07 -14.77 32.56
CA LEU A 99 -41.04 -13.53 33.34
C LEU A 99 -42.18 -12.57 32.96
N ALA A 100 -42.60 -12.56 31.70
CA ALA A 100 -43.67 -11.69 31.20
C ALA A 100 -45.08 -12.17 31.58
N TYR A 101 -45.30 -13.48 31.67
CA TYR A 101 -46.61 -14.07 31.96
C TYR A 101 -46.56 -15.13 33.08
N PRO A 102 -46.38 -14.71 34.36
CA PRO A 102 -46.24 -15.64 35.48
C PRO A 102 -47.45 -16.56 35.70
N ALA A 103 -48.66 -16.10 35.35
CA ALA A 103 -49.92 -16.84 35.54
C ALA A 103 -50.19 -17.91 34.46
N ALA A 104 -49.46 -17.88 33.34
CA ALA A 104 -49.60 -18.84 32.24
C ALA A 104 -48.51 -19.94 32.26
N ALA A 105 -47.56 -19.85 33.21
CA ALA A 105 -46.42 -20.75 33.27
C ALA A 105 -46.86 -22.17 33.65
N LYS A 106 -46.67 -23.12 32.73
CA LYS A 106 -46.83 -24.56 32.99
C LYS A 106 -45.80 -25.12 33.98
N ASP A 107 -44.77 -24.33 34.33
CA ASP A 107 -43.68 -24.73 35.23
C ASP A 107 -43.64 -23.82 36.48
N ALA A 108 -44.47 -24.13 37.48
CA ALA A 108 -44.39 -23.50 38.81
C ALA A 108 -42.99 -23.68 39.45
N GLU A 109 -42.34 -24.81 39.17
CA GLU A 109 -40.97 -25.13 39.58
C GLU A 109 -39.93 -24.17 38.94
N LEU A 110 -40.17 -23.72 37.70
CA LEU A 110 -39.30 -22.77 37.02
C LEU A 110 -39.43 -21.37 37.63
N LEU A 111 -40.65 -20.95 37.96
CA LEU A 111 -40.90 -19.68 38.64
C LEU A 111 -40.23 -19.64 40.02
N GLU A 112 -40.31 -20.72 40.78
CA GLU A 112 -39.65 -20.86 42.10
C GLU A 112 -38.12 -20.84 41.96
N LYS A 113 -37.55 -21.57 40.99
CA LYS A 113 -36.10 -21.56 40.69
C LYS A 113 -35.62 -20.20 40.19
N LEU A 114 -36.39 -19.52 39.34
CA LEU A 114 -36.09 -18.15 38.89
C LEU A 114 -36.21 -17.13 40.04
N GLN A 115 -37.17 -17.31 40.94
CA GLN A 115 -37.29 -16.51 42.16
C GLN A 115 -36.09 -16.73 43.10
N ALA A 116 -35.58 -17.97 43.23
CA ALA A 116 -34.37 -18.24 43.99
C ALA A 116 -33.10 -17.58 43.40
N VAL A 117 -33.02 -17.45 42.06
CA VAL A 117 -31.98 -16.65 41.37
C VAL A 117 -32.11 -15.16 41.71
N LEU A 118 -33.34 -14.67 41.83
CA LEU A 118 -33.67 -13.27 42.10
C LEU A 118 -33.52 -12.88 43.58
N GLU A 119 -33.66 -13.83 44.50
CA GLU A 119 -33.65 -13.60 45.96
C GLU A 119 -32.31 -13.90 46.66
N ASN A 120 -31.24 -14.22 45.90
CA ASN A 120 -29.87 -14.31 46.44
C ASN A 120 -29.74 -15.25 47.66
N ARG A 121 -30.41 -16.41 47.65
CA ARG A 121 -30.28 -17.43 48.72
C ARG A 121 -29.91 -18.80 48.16
N SER A 122 -28.61 -19.03 48.02
CA SER A 122 -28.01 -20.36 48.12
C SER A 122 -26.65 -20.23 48.83
N PRO A 123 -26.21 -21.25 49.59
CA PRO A 123 -25.10 -21.12 50.52
C PRO A 123 -23.82 -20.79 49.77
N LYS A 124 -23.11 -19.74 50.22
CA LYS A 124 -21.79 -19.37 49.71
C LYS A 124 -20.88 -20.59 49.80
N ALA A 125 -20.54 -21.19 48.67
CA ALA A 125 -19.34 -22.02 48.59
C ALA A 125 -18.19 -21.23 49.24
N PRO A 126 -17.32 -21.88 50.04
CA PRO A 126 -16.28 -21.16 50.77
C PRO A 126 -15.47 -20.29 49.80
N GLN A 127 -15.34 -19.00 50.15
CA GLN A 127 -14.55 -18.07 49.35
C GLN A 127 -13.08 -18.18 49.76
N VAL A 128 -12.24 -18.55 48.82
CA VAL A 128 -10.79 -18.57 49.02
C VAL A 128 -10.22 -17.30 48.42
N LEU A 129 -9.62 -16.45 49.26
CA LEU A 129 -8.91 -15.27 48.81
C LEU A 129 -7.59 -15.69 48.16
N VAL A 130 -7.35 -15.23 46.95
CA VAL A 130 -6.10 -15.43 46.22
C VAL A 130 -5.53 -14.05 45.88
N ASP A 131 -4.37 -13.71 46.41
CA ASP A 131 -3.76 -12.38 46.27
C ASP A 131 -2.44 -12.37 45.48
N ASN A 132 -1.93 -13.55 45.14
CA ASN A 132 -0.66 -13.75 44.44
C ASN A 132 -0.77 -13.85 42.91
N VAL A 133 -1.98 -13.72 42.34
CA VAL A 133 -2.19 -13.73 40.89
C VAL A 133 -1.86 -12.36 40.32
N GLN A 134 -0.85 -12.31 39.45
CA GLN A 134 -0.44 -11.10 38.75
C GLN A 134 -1.32 -10.90 37.49
N PRO A 135 -1.72 -9.65 37.16
CA PRO A 135 -2.48 -9.38 35.95
C PRO A 135 -1.62 -9.58 34.70
N VAL A 136 -2.15 -10.33 33.73
CA VAL A 136 -1.57 -10.42 32.38
C VAL A 136 -2.27 -9.40 31.48
N PRO A 137 -1.56 -8.42 30.91
CA PRO A 137 -2.20 -7.44 30.04
C PRO A 137 -2.55 -8.06 28.69
N ARG A 138 -3.81 -7.90 28.28
CA ARG A 138 -4.31 -8.27 26.95
C ARG A 138 -4.65 -7.04 26.14
N LEU A 139 -4.05 -6.93 24.95
CA LEU A 139 -4.35 -5.89 23.97
C LEU A 139 -5.09 -6.50 22.78
N TRP A 140 -6.34 -6.05 22.58
CA TRP A 140 -7.17 -6.46 21.43
C TRP A 140 -7.22 -5.35 20.38
N LEU A 141 -6.76 -5.63 19.17
CA LEU A 141 -6.70 -4.71 18.04
C LEU A 141 -7.73 -5.08 16.97
N ALA A 142 -8.55 -4.11 16.55
CA ALA A 142 -9.54 -4.32 15.47
C ALA A 142 -9.78 -3.05 14.65
N SER A 143 -10.18 -3.25 13.39
CA SER A 143 -10.59 -2.20 12.48
C SER A 143 -11.95 -2.50 11.90
N VAL A 144 -12.73 -1.48 11.60
CA VAL A 144 -14.02 -1.65 10.91
C VAL A 144 -14.22 -0.52 9.90
N GLU A 145 -14.61 -0.91 8.68
CA GLU A 145 -15.09 0.04 7.67
C GLU A 145 -16.59 0.29 7.87
N PHE A 146 -17.01 1.56 7.87
CA PHE A 146 -18.41 1.93 7.94
C PHE A 146 -18.69 3.20 7.15
N SER A 147 -19.89 3.30 6.60
CA SER A 147 -20.35 4.54 5.95
C SER A 147 -21.05 5.44 6.97
N ALA A 148 -20.73 6.73 6.97
CA ALA A 148 -21.45 7.74 7.74
C ALA A 148 -21.72 8.99 6.89
N PHE A 149 -22.81 9.67 7.22
CA PHE A 149 -23.21 10.90 6.54
C PHE A 149 -22.34 12.08 7.04
N GLU A 150 -21.66 12.76 6.12
CA GLU A 150 -20.82 13.92 6.42
C GLU A 150 -21.64 15.22 6.20
N PRO A 151 -21.99 15.97 7.27
CA PRO A 151 -22.90 17.12 7.15
C PRO A 151 -22.34 18.28 6.31
N ARG A 152 -21.02 18.37 6.19
CA ARG A 152 -20.34 19.48 5.48
C ARG A 152 -20.50 19.42 3.97
N ASN A 153 -20.55 18.21 3.40
CA ASN A 153 -20.63 18.00 1.96
C ASN A 153 -21.89 17.25 1.52
N GLY A 154 -22.75 16.86 2.47
CA GLY A 154 -24.04 16.23 2.20
C GLY A 154 -23.94 14.83 1.58
N LYS A 155 -22.79 14.17 1.67
CA LYS A 155 -22.55 12.86 1.05
C LYS A 155 -22.30 11.78 2.10
N MET A 156 -22.67 10.55 1.75
CA MET A 156 -22.22 9.36 2.46
C MET A 156 -20.73 9.18 2.19
N GLN A 157 -19.92 9.17 3.25
CA GLN A 157 -18.50 8.91 3.17
C GLN A 157 -18.17 7.61 3.90
N ARG A 158 -17.21 6.88 3.35
CA ARG A 158 -16.63 5.70 3.98
C ARG A 158 -15.57 6.13 4.98
N TYR A 159 -15.65 5.58 6.17
CA TYR A 159 -14.71 5.78 7.26
C TYR A 159 -14.17 4.43 7.69
N ILE A 160 -12.90 4.41 8.09
CA ILE A 160 -12.32 3.28 8.79
C ILE A 160 -12.09 3.73 10.23
N GLN A 161 -12.52 2.92 11.20
CA GLN A 161 -12.21 3.15 12.61
C GLN A 161 -11.33 2.02 13.13
N HIS A 162 -10.18 2.43 13.66
CA HIS A 162 -9.21 1.57 14.32
C HIS A 162 -9.32 1.73 15.83
N ARG A 163 -9.36 0.62 16.56
CA ARG A 163 -9.56 0.60 18.01
C ARG A 163 -8.64 -0.45 18.64
N ALA A 164 -8.15 -0.11 19.83
CA ALA A 164 -7.51 -1.05 20.73
C ALA A 164 -8.34 -1.18 22.01
N ALA A 165 -8.37 -2.36 22.62
CA ALA A 165 -8.95 -2.54 23.94
C ALA A 165 -7.95 -3.21 24.88
N LEU A 166 -7.77 -2.61 26.07
CA LEU A 166 -6.94 -3.15 27.14
C LEU A 166 -7.81 -3.87 28.17
N SER A 167 -7.46 -5.11 28.45
CA SER A 167 -8.03 -5.90 29.55
C SER A 167 -6.93 -6.61 30.32
N PHE A 168 -7.21 -7.05 31.53
CA PHE A 168 -6.25 -7.75 32.39
C PHE A 168 -6.80 -9.13 32.70
N GLY A 169 -6.05 -10.15 32.30
CA GLY A 169 -6.31 -11.55 32.64
C GLY A 169 -5.91 -11.83 34.08
N TYR A 170 -6.83 -12.39 34.85
CA TYR A 170 -6.57 -13.00 36.15
C TYR A 170 -7.04 -14.46 36.06
N LEU A 171 -6.11 -15.37 35.76
CA LEU A 171 -6.45 -16.73 35.32
C LEU A 171 -7.33 -16.68 34.05
N ASP A 172 -8.49 -17.32 34.05
CA ASP A 172 -9.35 -17.45 32.86
C ASP A 172 -10.36 -16.29 32.68
N GLU A 173 -10.39 -15.31 33.58
CA GLU A 173 -11.34 -14.18 33.53
C GLU A 173 -10.60 -12.87 33.21
N TYR A 174 -11.18 -12.09 32.30
CA TYR A 174 -10.66 -10.78 31.90
C TYR A 174 -11.46 -9.67 32.55
N VAL A 175 -10.75 -8.72 33.15
CA VAL A 175 -11.35 -7.53 33.75
C VAL A 175 -10.79 -6.26 33.14
N SER A 176 -11.59 -5.20 33.19
CA SER A 176 -11.23 -3.89 32.67
C SER A 176 -11.89 -2.78 33.49
N GLY A 177 -11.41 -1.56 33.33
CA GLY A 177 -11.94 -0.37 33.98
C GLY A 177 -11.33 -0.10 35.36
N GLN A 178 -11.61 1.10 35.87
CA GLN A 178 -11.01 1.65 37.09
C GLN A 178 -11.61 1.14 38.41
N LYS A 179 -12.69 0.35 38.35
CA LYS A 179 -13.33 -0.19 39.56
C LYS A 179 -12.47 -1.29 40.16
N ASN A 180 -11.91 -1.08 41.35
CA ASN A 180 -11.08 -2.05 42.06
C ASN A 180 -11.90 -3.16 42.76
N ALA A 181 -12.82 -3.78 42.04
CA ALA A 181 -13.59 -4.92 42.55
C ALA A 181 -12.80 -6.21 42.29
N ASP A 182 -12.69 -7.07 43.31
CA ASP A 182 -12.05 -8.38 43.19
C ASP A 182 -12.72 -9.24 42.12
N VAL A 183 -11.92 -10.07 41.45
CA VAL A 183 -12.41 -11.00 40.43
C VAL A 183 -12.95 -12.25 41.12
N LEU A 184 -14.16 -12.67 40.79
CA LEU A 184 -14.79 -13.86 41.37
C LEU A 184 -14.81 -14.97 40.32
N ILE A 185 -14.04 -16.04 40.56
CA ILE A 185 -14.01 -17.23 39.71
C ILE A 185 -14.70 -18.37 40.46
N ARG A 186 -15.78 -18.89 39.90
CA ARG A 186 -16.51 -20.03 40.49
C ARG A 186 -15.91 -21.34 40.00
N GLN A 187 -15.53 -22.20 40.94
CA GLN A 187 -15.15 -23.58 40.71
C GLN A 187 -16.24 -24.52 41.26
N GLU A 188 -16.19 -25.81 40.93
CA GLU A 188 -17.20 -26.79 41.37
C GLU A 188 -17.36 -26.89 42.90
N THR A 189 -16.29 -26.62 43.66
CA THR A 189 -16.24 -26.80 45.12
C THR A 189 -16.08 -25.50 45.93
N GLN A 190 -15.67 -24.40 45.29
CA GLN A 190 -15.32 -23.15 45.96
C GLN A 190 -15.42 -21.94 45.01
N THR A 191 -15.45 -20.73 45.57
CA THR A 191 -15.31 -19.50 44.77
C THR A 191 -13.97 -18.85 45.08
N LEU A 192 -13.11 -18.70 44.08
CA LEU A 192 -11.88 -17.92 44.21
C LEU A 192 -12.23 -16.44 44.15
N ARG A 193 -11.79 -15.69 45.17
CA ARG A 193 -11.84 -14.24 45.19
C ARG A 193 -10.44 -13.71 44.95
N ILE A 194 -10.16 -13.31 43.71
CA ILE A 194 -8.84 -12.87 43.29
C ILE A 194 -8.74 -11.36 43.50
N LYS A 195 -7.76 -10.94 44.30
CA LYS A 195 -7.50 -9.53 44.54
C LYS A 195 -6.86 -8.89 43.31
N ARG A 196 -7.47 -7.82 42.79
CA ARG A 196 -6.87 -7.05 41.70
C ARG A 196 -5.65 -6.27 42.20
N HIS A 197 -4.73 -5.99 41.27
CA HIS A 197 -3.52 -5.20 41.49
C HIS A 197 -3.56 -3.88 40.68
N PRO A 198 -4.35 -2.87 41.09
CA PRO A 198 -4.52 -1.62 40.32
C PRO A 198 -3.23 -0.87 40.00
N GLN A 199 -2.23 -0.96 40.88
CA GLN A 199 -0.94 -0.28 40.68
C GLN A 199 -0.20 -0.86 39.46
N ILE A 200 -0.25 -2.18 39.29
CA ILE A 200 0.37 -2.89 38.17
C ILE A 200 -0.46 -2.68 36.89
N GLU A 201 -1.79 -2.74 37.00
CA GLU A 201 -2.67 -2.38 35.88
C GLU A 201 -2.42 -0.94 35.40
N GLN A 202 -2.17 -0.01 36.33
CA GLN A 202 -1.88 1.38 36.00
C GLN A 202 -0.53 1.54 35.28
N SER A 203 0.49 0.75 35.61
CA SER A 203 1.76 0.79 34.87
C SER A 203 1.59 0.35 33.41
N TYR A 204 0.74 -0.63 33.13
CA TYR A 204 0.45 -1.05 31.74
C TYR A 204 -0.38 0.00 30.98
N ARG A 205 -1.32 0.67 31.64
CA ARG A 205 -2.03 1.83 31.04
C ARG A 205 -1.07 2.95 30.67
N GLU A 206 -0.14 3.26 31.57
CA GLU A 206 0.87 4.28 31.33
C GLU A 206 1.84 3.87 30.20
N GLN A 207 2.19 2.58 30.11
CA GLN A 207 2.97 2.05 28.99
C GLN A 207 2.26 2.31 27.64
N LEU A 208 0.97 2.00 27.51
CA LEU A 208 0.23 2.32 26.27
C LEU A 208 0.18 3.83 25.99
N ARG A 209 0.03 4.66 27.04
CA ARG A 209 0.04 6.12 26.88
C ARG A 209 1.36 6.63 26.31
N ILE A 210 2.49 6.08 26.78
CA ILE A 210 3.84 6.40 26.26
C ILE A 210 3.98 5.96 24.81
N LEU A 211 3.38 4.82 24.43
CA LEU A 211 3.33 4.32 23.04
C LEU A 211 2.39 5.14 22.14
N GLY A 212 1.73 6.18 22.65
CA GLY A 212 0.91 7.12 21.88
C GLY A 212 -0.59 6.82 21.86
N PHE A 213 -1.05 5.82 22.62
CA PHE A 213 -2.48 5.56 22.76
C PHE A 213 -3.18 6.63 23.60
N LYS A 214 -4.40 6.99 23.17
CA LYS A 214 -5.32 7.89 23.86
C LYS A 214 -6.59 7.14 24.21
N VAL A 215 -7.20 7.47 25.34
CA VAL A 215 -8.48 6.86 25.73
C VAL A 215 -9.56 7.28 24.74
N ALA A 216 -10.23 6.30 24.13
CA ALA A 216 -11.32 6.55 23.21
C ALA A 216 -12.59 6.92 24.00
N THR A 217 -13.14 8.10 23.74
CA THR A 217 -14.34 8.61 24.44
C THR A 217 -15.65 8.17 23.77
N ARG A 218 -15.59 7.75 22.51
CA ARG A 218 -16.76 7.31 21.71
C ARG A 218 -16.85 5.79 21.72
N GLN A 219 -18.09 5.26 21.69
CA GLN A 219 -18.33 3.83 21.51
C GLN A 219 -17.59 3.30 20.29
N SER A 220 -17.02 2.12 20.45
CA SER A 220 -16.34 1.40 19.39
C SER A 220 -17.37 0.69 18.51
N LYS A 221 -17.23 0.84 17.19
CA LYS A 221 -17.91 -0.03 16.22
C LYS A 221 -17.08 -1.29 15.91
N ALA A 222 -15.78 -1.24 16.16
CA ALA A 222 -14.84 -2.32 15.83
C ALA A 222 -14.72 -3.38 16.93
N LEU A 223 -14.92 -3.00 18.20
CA LEU A 223 -14.73 -3.87 19.35
C LEU A 223 -15.97 -3.87 20.25
N PRO A 224 -16.36 -5.04 20.81
CA PRO A 224 -17.47 -5.12 21.76
C PRO A 224 -17.13 -4.42 23.09
N GLU A 225 -18.14 -4.02 23.86
CA GLU A 225 -17.93 -3.41 25.20
C GLU A 225 -17.20 -4.34 26.19
N SER A 226 -17.25 -5.66 25.97
CA SER A 226 -16.54 -6.66 26.77
C SER A 226 -15.04 -6.75 26.44
N ALA A 227 -14.56 -6.09 25.39
CA ALA A 227 -13.17 -6.17 24.95
C ALA A 227 -12.20 -5.55 25.97
N GLY A 228 -12.61 -4.46 26.64
CA GLY A 228 -11.78 -3.78 27.61
C GLY A 228 -11.92 -2.26 27.63
N GLU A 229 -10.94 -1.59 28.23
CA GLU A 229 -10.77 -0.13 28.16
C GLU A 229 -10.36 0.26 26.74
N LEU A 230 -11.15 1.13 26.09
CA LEU A 230 -10.95 1.48 24.69
C LEU A 230 -9.88 2.56 24.51
N PHE A 231 -9.01 2.35 23.53
CA PHE A 231 -7.94 3.25 23.12
C PHE A 231 -7.98 3.50 21.61
N GLU A 232 -7.43 4.65 21.21
CA GLU A 232 -7.24 5.09 19.84
C GLU A 232 -5.89 5.81 19.67
N MET A 233 -5.35 5.80 18.45
CA MET A 233 -4.17 6.59 18.10
C MET A 233 -4.56 7.79 17.23
N VAL A 234 -3.63 8.73 17.06
CA VAL A 234 -3.90 10.04 16.44
C VAL A 234 -4.24 9.95 14.95
N ASN A 235 -3.61 9.01 14.23
CA ASN A 235 -3.79 8.78 12.79
C ASN A 235 -3.25 7.39 12.40
N ASP A 236 -3.44 7.01 11.14
CA ASP A 236 -3.02 5.71 10.60
C ASP A 236 -1.49 5.53 10.64
N SER A 237 -0.72 6.61 10.48
CA SER A 237 0.74 6.56 10.60
C SER A 237 1.21 6.15 12.01
N ALA A 238 0.51 6.61 13.06
CA ALA A 238 0.80 6.21 14.43
C ALA A 238 0.49 4.73 14.68
N TRP A 239 -0.66 4.25 14.19
CA TRP A 239 -1.04 2.83 14.25
C TRP A 239 -0.02 1.94 13.53
N LEU A 240 0.36 2.33 12.32
CA LEU A 240 1.36 1.65 11.50
C LEU A 240 2.72 1.57 12.21
N THR A 241 3.20 2.68 12.74
CA THR A 241 4.46 2.74 13.48
C THR A 241 4.43 1.83 14.71
N PHE A 242 3.31 1.82 15.44
CA PHE A 242 3.12 0.94 16.60
C PHE A 242 3.15 -0.54 16.18
N THR A 243 2.40 -0.92 15.15
CA THR A 243 2.31 -2.32 14.72
C THR A 243 3.66 -2.85 14.21
N LEU A 244 4.43 -2.05 13.47
CA LEU A 244 5.73 -2.47 12.94
C LEU A 244 6.82 -2.53 14.02
N ASN A 245 6.89 -1.53 14.91
CA ASN A 245 8.06 -1.35 15.77
C ASN A 245 7.83 -1.78 17.23
N GLU A 246 6.61 -1.64 17.74
CA GLU A 246 6.32 -1.77 19.17
C GLU A 246 5.52 -3.03 19.50
N LEU A 247 4.60 -3.45 18.64
CA LEU A 247 3.81 -4.66 18.82
C LEU A 247 4.68 -5.94 18.97
N PRO A 248 5.78 -6.14 18.20
CA PRO A 248 6.70 -7.27 18.44
C PRO A 248 7.36 -7.23 19.81
N LYS A 249 7.68 -6.03 20.33
CA LYS A 249 8.28 -5.86 21.66
C LYS A 249 7.28 -6.18 22.78
N LEU A 250 6.00 -5.82 22.61
CA LEU A 250 4.96 -6.19 23.58
C LEU A 250 4.80 -7.71 23.67
N ARG A 251 4.86 -8.41 22.52
CA ARG A 251 4.80 -9.87 22.48
C ARG A 251 5.91 -10.52 23.31
N THR A 252 7.14 -10.00 23.27
CA THR A 252 8.26 -10.53 24.08
C THR A 252 8.18 -10.15 25.56
N GLN A 253 7.42 -9.11 25.90
CA GLN A 253 7.16 -8.67 27.28
C GLN A 253 6.02 -9.44 27.98
N GLY A 254 5.46 -10.46 27.33
CA GLY A 254 4.39 -11.29 27.91
C GLY A 254 2.99 -10.71 27.80
N TRP A 255 2.78 -9.75 26.88
CA TRP A 255 1.43 -9.29 26.56
C TRP A 255 0.67 -10.36 25.76
N GLU A 256 -0.59 -10.55 26.12
CA GLU A 256 -1.53 -11.31 25.29
C GLU A 256 -2.05 -10.41 24.17
N LEU A 257 -1.80 -10.78 22.93
CA LEU A 257 -2.20 -10.01 21.76
C LEU A 257 -3.34 -10.73 21.05
N GLN A 258 -4.48 -10.05 20.92
CA GLN A 258 -5.61 -10.50 20.13
C GLN A 258 -5.77 -9.54 18.95
N ILE A 259 -5.66 -10.02 17.73
CA ILE A 259 -5.75 -9.19 16.52
C ILE A 259 -6.89 -9.78 15.68
N ASP A 260 -7.89 -8.96 15.37
CA ASP A 260 -8.98 -9.37 14.47
C ASP A 260 -8.46 -9.48 13.04
N GLU A 261 -9.01 -10.42 12.26
CA GLU A 261 -8.62 -10.67 10.87
C GLU A 261 -8.75 -9.43 9.97
N ASP A 262 -9.72 -8.56 10.27
CA ASP A 262 -9.95 -7.31 9.53
C ASP A 262 -9.11 -6.13 10.05
N PHE A 263 -8.13 -6.35 10.94
CA PHE A 263 -7.31 -5.27 11.47
C PHE A 263 -6.43 -4.66 10.37
N GLY A 264 -6.73 -3.40 10.01
CA GLY A 264 -6.09 -2.68 8.90
C GLY A 264 -4.63 -2.26 9.11
N PHE A 265 -3.90 -2.91 10.01
CA PHE A 265 -2.45 -2.78 10.15
C PHE A 265 -1.78 -4.14 10.34
N ASP A 266 -2.47 -5.26 10.06
CA ASP A 266 -1.80 -6.53 9.86
C ASP A 266 -1.12 -6.51 8.49
N LEU A 267 0.12 -6.00 8.48
CA LEU A 267 0.81 -5.64 7.26
C LEU A 267 1.65 -6.80 6.80
N THR A 268 1.54 -7.09 5.52
CA THR A 268 2.53 -7.95 4.89
C THR A 268 3.76 -7.11 4.57
N ALA A 269 4.92 -7.56 5.03
CA ALA A 269 6.18 -6.90 4.73
C ALA A 269 6.44 -6.94 3.22
N VAL A 270 6.97 -5.84 2.68
CA VAL A 270 7.49 -5.84 1.31
C VAL A 270 8.90 -6.42 1.36
N ASP A 271 9.08 -7.56 0.71
CA ASP A 271 10.35 -8.28 0.67
C ASP A 271 11.38 -7.47 -0.14
N ASP A 272 11.01 -7.08 -1.36
CA ASP A 272 11.88 -6.39 -2.31
C ASP A 272 11.08 -5.53 -3.28
N TRP A 273 11.79 -4.68 -4.02
CA TRP A 273 11.24 -3.90 -5.14
C TRP A 273 11.93 -4.32 -6.43
N TYR A 274 11.20 -4.33 -7.54
CA TYR A 274 11.76 -4.70 -8.85
C TYR A 274 11.44 -3.67 -9.93
N ALA A 275 12.28 -3.68 -10.96
CA ALA A 275 12.07 -2.92 -12.18
C ALA A 275 12.43 -3.79 -13.39
N THR A 276 11.49 -3.96 -14.30
CA THR A 276 11.70 -4.71 -15.55
C THR A 276 11.67 -3.75 -16.72
N VAL A 277 12.67 -3.82 -17.58
CA VAL A 277 12.78 -2.97 -18.77
C VAL A 277 12.87 -3.85 -20.00
N GLU A 278 11.83 -3.81 -20.82
CA GLU A 278 11.76 -4.54 -22.08
C GLU A 278 12.05 -3.59 -23.26
N GLN A 279 13.09 -3.92 -24.03
CA GLN A 279 13.50 -3.16 -25.20
C GLN A 279 13.81 -4.10 -26.36
N ALA A 280 13.35 -3.74 -27.57
CA ALA A 280 13.78 -4.40 -28.80
C ALA A 280 14.77 -3.50 -29.57
N PRO A 281 15.82 -4.05 -30.21
CA PRO A 281 16.87 -3.26 -30.86
C PRO A 281 16.34 -2.28 -31.92
N GLU A 282 15.32 -2.70 -32.68
CA GLU A 282 14.76 -1.94 -33.80
C GLU A 282 13.72 -0.89 -33.39
N ARG A 283 13.35 -0.83 -32.11
CA ARG A 283 12.27 0.06 -31.63
C ARG A 283 12.84 1.28 -30.94
N ASP A 284 12.23 2.44 -31.16
CA ASP A 284 12.61 3.72 -30.50
C ASP A 284 11.89 3.96 -29.17
N TRP A 285 11.38 2.90 -28.56
CA TRP A 285 10.69 2.93 -27.28
C TRP A 285 11.06 1.69 -26.45
N PHE A 286 10.77 1.75 -25.15
CA PHE A 286 10.91 0.65 -24.20
C PHE A 286 9.71 0.62 -23.25
N ASP A 287 9.37 -0.57 -22.75
CA ASP A 287 8.33 -0.75 -21.75
C ASP A 287 8.99 -0.91 -20.36
N LEU A 288 8.50 -0.16 -19.38
CA LEU A 288 8.97 -0.17 -17.99
C LEU A 288 7.88 -0.72 -17.08
N GLU A 289 8.18 -1.79 -16.35
CA GLU A 289 7.37 -2.25 -15.22
C GLU A 289 8.08 -1.94 -13.91
N LEU A 290 7.33 -1.43 -12.94
CA LEU A 290 7.79 -1.22 -11.56
C LEU A 290 6.87 -1.99 -10.63
N GLY A 291 7.45 -2.65 -9.64
CA GLY A 291 6.66 -3.48 -8.72
C GLY A 291 7.33 -3.76 -7.38
N ILE A 292 6.59 -4.47 -6.54
CA ILE A 292 7.02 -4.95 -5.23
C ILE A 292 6.88 -6.47 -5.15
N ILE A 293 7.72 -7.09 -4.33
CA ILE A 293 7.65 -8.52 -4.01
C ILE A 293 7.10 -8.65 -2.59
N VAL A 294 6.04 -9.43 -2.43
CA VAL A 294 5.34 -9.60 -1.16
C VAL A 294 4.95 -11.06 -0.99
N ASN A 295 5.46 -11.73 0.04
CA ASN A 295 5.34 -13.18 0.23
C ASN A 295 5.85 -13.97 -0.99
N GLY A 296 6.91 -13.46 -1.65
CA GLY A 296 7.44 -14.04 -2.89
C GLY A 296 6.58 -13.84 -4.15
N GLU A 297 5.44 -13.16 -4.07
CA GLU A 297 4.59 -12.83 -5.22
C GLU A 297 4.97 -11.44 -5.77
N ARG A 298 5.11 -11.32 -7.10
CA ARG A 298 5.36 -10.04 -7.78
C ARG A 298 4.07 -9.27 -8.00
N LEU A 299 4.03 -8.02 -7.55
CA LEU A 299 2.91 -7.11 -7.73
C LEU A 299 3.34 -5.85 -8.47
N SER A 300 2.72 -5.57 -9.62
CA SER A 300 2.95 -4.34 -10.37
C SER A 300 2.41 -3.13 -9.61
N LEU A 301 3.24 -2.11 -9.42
CA LEU A 301 2.87 -0.88 -8.70
C LEU A 301 1.98 0.03 -9.53
N LEU A 302 2.01 -0.03 -10.86
CA LEU A 302 1.27 0.93 -11.69
C LEU A 302 -0.25 0.92 -11.41
N PRO A 303 -0.99 -0.20 -11.49
CA PRO A 303 -2.42 -0.22 -11.14
C PRO A 303 -2.71 0.24 -9.71
N ILE A 304 -1.80 -0.08 -8.79
CA ILE A 304 -1.89 0.24 -7.37
C ILE A 304 -1.79 1.76 -7.15
N LEU A 305 -0.77 2.38 -7.74
CA LEU A 305 -0.54 3.82 -7.69
C LEU A 305 -1.67 4.59 -8.40
N LEU A 306 -2.15 4.09 -9.54
CA LEU A 306 -3.30 4.66 -10.24
C LEU A 306 -4.56 4.69 -9.37
N ASN A 307 -4.84 3.61 -8.65
CA ASN A 307 -5.96 3.56 -7.73
C ASN A 307 -5.78 4.53 -6.55
N LEU A 308 -4.58 4.61 -5.98
CA LEU A 308 -4.24 5.57 -4.93
C LEU A 308 -4.40 7.01 -5.39
N MET A 309 -3.96 7.35 -6.61
CA MET A 309 -4.12 8.70 -7.16
C MET A 309 -5.58 9.08 -7.37
N ARG A 310 -6.42 8.14 -7.79
CA ARG A 310 -7.86 8.35 -7.97
C ARG A 310 -8.61 8.50 -6.64
N SER A 311 -8.21 7.74 -5.62
CA SER A 311 -8.85 7.75 -4.29
C SER A 311 -8.31 8.85 -3.36
N HIS A 312 -7.06 9.28 -3.54
CA HIS A 312 -6.34 10.20 -2.65
C HIS A 312 -5.56 11.29 -3.41
N THR A 313 -6.27 12.06 -4.24
CA THR A 313 -5.70 13.16 -5.06
C THR A 313 -4.89 14.19 -4.24
N GLU A 314 -5.29 14.46 -3.00
CA GLU A 314 -4.63 15.42 -2.09
C GLU A 314 -3.26 14.95 -1.57
N ILE A 315 -3.01 13.63 -1.53
CA ILE A 315 -1.79 13.03 -0.93
C ILE A 315 -0.68 12.92 -1.97
N LEU A 316 -1.05 12.65 -3.23
CA LEU A 316 -0.11 12.42 -4.33
C LEU A 316 0.12 13.66 -5.20
N ASN A 317 -0.32 14.84 -4.74
CA ASN A 317 0.07 16.11 -5.35
C ASN A 317 1.60 16.31 -5.22
N PRO A 318 2.33 16.57 -6.33
CA PRO A 318 3.78 16.72 -6.33
C PRO A 318 4.33 17.68 -5.26
N GLU A 319 3.69 18.84 -5.03
CA GLU A 319 4.17 19.84 -4.07
C GLU A 319 4.08 19.36 -2.62
N ARG A 320 3.02 18.61 -2.29
CA ARG A 320 2.81 18.08 -0.94
C ARG A 320 3.62 16.82 -0.71
N LEU A 321 3.72 15.98 -1.75
CA LEU A 321 4.54 14.79 -1.75
C LEU A 321 6.01 15.14 -1.46
N ALA A 322 6.54 16.19 -2.09
CA ALA A 322 7.91 16.66 -1.87
C ALA A 322 8.18 17.08 -0.41
N ARG A 323 7.17 17.57 0.33
CA ARG A 323 7.29 17.99 1.73
C ARG A 323 7.17 16.84 2.75
N ARG A 324 6.75 15.65 2.32
CA ARG A 324 6.68 14.45 3.18
C ARG A 324 8.07 13.97 3.53
N ARG A 325 8.23 13.37 4.71
CA ARG A 325 9.50 12.75 5.10
C ARG A 325 9.65 11.40 4.39
N ASP A 326 10.89 10.99 4.13
CA ASP A 326 11.15 9.76 3.37
C ASP A 326 10.84 8.48 4.15
N ASP A 327 10.93 8.53 5.48
CA ASP A 327 10.57 7.47 6.42
C ASP A 327 9.06 7.33 6.64
N GLU A 328 8.27 8.30 6.17
CA GLU A 328 6.82 8.22 6.28
C GLU A 328 6.28 7.14 5.34
N LEU A 329 5.35 6.33 5.85
CA LEU A 329 4.78 5.20 5.15
C LEU A 329 3.32 5.50 4.74
N ILE A 330 2.93 5.08 3.53
CA ILE A 330 1.54 5.05 3.08
C ILE A 330 1.02 3.63 3.09
N LEU A 331 -0.21 3.45 3.58
CA LEU A 331 -0.91 2.18 3.52
C LEU A 331 -1.66 2.03 2.21
N VAL A 332 -1.47 0.87 1.61
CA VAL A 332 -2.06 0.55 0.33
C VAL A 332 -2.79 -0.77 0.45
N ASN A 333 -4.09 -0.71 0.21
CA ASN A 333 -4.92 -1.89 0.11
C ASN A 333 -4.91 -2.37 -1.35
N ILE A 334 -4.58 -3.64 -1.56
CA ILE A 334 -4.60 -4.28 -2.87
C ILE A 334 -5.84 -5.18 -2.91
N PRO A 335 -6.99 -4.66 -3.40
CA PRO A 335 -8.22 -5.42 -3.44
C PRO A 335 -8.14 -6.51 -4.52
N ASN A 336 -8.65 -7.70 -4.18
CA ASN A 336 -8.83 -8.84 -5.09
C ASN A 336 -7.56 -9.25 -5.87
N ARG A 337 -6.80 -10.18 -5.29
CA ARG A 337 -5.92 -11.05 -6.06
C ARG A 337 -6.72 -12.28 -6.53
N PRO A 338 -7.14 -12.36 -7.81
CA PRO A 338 -7.79 -13.58 -8.30
C PRO A 338 -6.83 -14.77 -8.13
N ASN A 339 -7.28 -15.83 -7.46
CA ASN A 339 -6.53 -17.06 -7.15
C ASN A 339 -5.44 -16.96 -6.05
N SER A 340 -5.44 -15.93 -5.20
CA SER A 340 -4.58 -15.89 -4.02
C SER A 340 -5.16 -16.77 -2.89
N GLU A 341 -4.34 -17.65 -2.30
CA GLU A 341 -4.68 -18.36 -1.04
C GLU A 341 -4.80 -17.38 0.15
N TYR A 342 -4.26 -16.17 0.01
CA TYR A 342 -4.24 -15.13 1.03
C TYR A 342 -5.35 -14.10 0.78
N GLY A 343 -5.93 -13.58 1.87
CA GLY A 343 -7.00 -12.57 1.85
C GLY A 343 -6.59 -11.19 1.30
N PRO A 344 -7.37 -10.13 1.54
CA PRO A 344 -7.00 -8.78 1.10
C PRO A 344 -5.61 -8.39 1.63
N LEU A 345 -4.73 -7.96 0.73
CA LEU A 345 -3.34 -7.64 1.08
C LEU A 345 -3.21 -6.15 1.39
N GLN A 346 -2.66 -5.84 2.57
CA GLN A 346 -2.25 -4.49 2.93
C GLN A 346 -0.73 -4.39 3.04
N VAL A 347 -0.17 -3.41 2.33
CA VAL A 347 1.27 -3.14 2.31
C VAL A 347 1.54 -1.70 2.71
N ALA A 348 2.65 -1.50 3.43
CA ALA A 348 3.16 -0.18 3.76
C ALA A 348 4.29 0.18 2.79
N LEU A 349 4.14 1.29 2.06
CA LEU A 349 5.15 1.76 1.12
C LEU A 349 5.80 3.05 1.63
N PRO A 350 7.13 3.15 1.71
CA PRO A 350 7.80 4.38 2.13
C PRO A 350 7.74 5.46 1.05
N PHE A 351 7.44 6.69 1.47
CA PHE A 351 7.43 7.85 0.58
C PHE A 351 8.79 8.08 -0.08
N GLY A 352 9.90 7.78 0.60
CA GLY A 352 11.25 7.87 0.02
C GLY A 352 11.42 7.02 -1.25
N ARG A 353 10.79 5.84 -1.33
CA ARG A 353 10.82 5.00 -2.54
C ARG A 353 9.73 5.35 -3.54
N LEU A 354 8.59 5.84 -3.08
CA LEU A 354 7.49 6.24 -3.95
C LEU A 354 7.77 7.53 -4.72
N LYS A 355 8.48 8.49 -4.14
CA LYS A 355 8.77 9.78 -4.77
C LYS A 355 9.47 9.63 -6.13
N PRO A 356 10.58 8.88 -6.27
CA PRO A 356 11.21 8.66 -7.57
C PRO A 356 10.31 7.91 -8.54
N VAL A 357 9.59 6.88 -8.07
CA VAL A 357 8.64 6.13 -8.90
C VAL A 357 7.57 7.05 -9.49
N LEU A 358 6.93 7.88 -8.67
CA LEU A 358 5.91 8.83 -9.12
C LEU A 358 6.49 9.90 -10.05
N ALA A 359 7.73 10.35 -9.81
CA ALA A 359 8.41 11.28 -10.71
C ALA A 359 8.68 10.67 -12.10
N THR A 360 9.02 9.38 -12.16
CA THR A 360 9.19 8.64 -13.43
C THR A 360 7.86 8.50 -14.18
N LEU A 361 6.77 8.20 -13.48
CA LEU A 361 5.43 8.07 -14.09
C LEU A 361 4.92 9.39 -14.69
N GLY A 362 5.22 10.54 -14.08
CA GLY A 362 4.90 11.87 -14.62
C GLY A 362 3.41 12.08 -14.95
N GLU A 363 3.12 12.89 -15.99
CA GLU A 363 1.75 13.14 -16.50
C GLU A 363 1.26 12.06 -17.50
N PHE A 364 2.14 11.14 -17.92
CA PHE A 364 1.85 10.13 -18.95
C PHE A 364 0.92 9.01 -18.47
N TYR A 365 0.56 8.98 -17.19
CA TYR A 365 -0.25 7.94 -16.56
C TYR A 365 -1.72 7.90 -17.03
N LEU A 366 -2.18 8.87 -17.84
CA LEU A 366 -3.56 8.98 -18.32
C LEU A 366 -4.03 7.82 -19.22
N GLN A 367 -3.24 6.75 -19.38
CA GLN A 367 -3.62 5.56 -20.12
C GLN A 367 -4.64 4.68 -19.39
N GLU A 368 -5.26 3.78 -20.16
CA GLU A 368 -6.45 3.03 -19.79
C GLU A 368 -6.27 2.20 -18.50
N PRO A 369 -7.31 2.07 -17.66
CA PRO A 369 -7.23 1.24 -16.46
C PRO A 369 -6.95 -0.22 -16.80
N GLY A 370 -5.82 -0.75 -16.32
CA GLY A 370 -5.49 -2.18 -16.41
C GLY A 370 -4.08 -2.50 -16.89
N GLU A 371 -3.34 -1.53 -17.44
CA GLU A 371 -1.95 -1.77 -17.83
C GLU A 371 -1.00 -1.86 -16.62
N THR A 372 -0.06 -2.78 -16.70
CA THR A 372 1.00 -3.00 -15.70
C THR A 372 2.33 -2.35 -16.10
N THR A 373 2.49 -2.03 -17.38
CA THR A 373 3.71 -1.50 -17.99
C THR A 373 3.50 -0.07 -18.48
N LEU A 374 4.52 0.78 -18.32
CA LEU A 374 4.57 2.13 -18.89
C LEU A 374 5.44 2.13 -20.15
N ARG A 375 4.88 2.54 -21.29
CA ARG A 375 5.64 2.72 -22.53
C ARG A 375 6.30 4.10 -22.59
N LEU A 376 7.62 4.13 -22.78
CA LEU A 376 8.43 5.35 -22.86
C LEU A 376 9.24 5.40 -24.15
N SER A 377 9.41 6.60 -24.72
CA SER A 377 10.35 6.82 -25.81
C SER A 377 11.79 6.67 -25.33
N LYS A 378 12.71 6.22 -26.20
CA LYS A 378 14.15 6.25 -25.89
C LYS A 378 14.64 7.65 -25.51
N ALA A 379 14.05 8.71 -26.08
CA ALA A 379 14.40 10.09 -25.74
C ALA A 379 14.06 10.44 -24.27
N ASP A 380 13.08 9.74 -23.68
CA ASP A 380 12.67 9.88 -22.28
C ASP A 380 13.48 8.99 -21.33
N ALA A 381 14.56 8.33 -21.79
CA ALA A 381 15.37 7.43 -20.96
C ALA A 381 15.89 8.09 -19.68
N THR A 382 16.13 9.42 -19.69
CA THR A 382 16.54 10.17 -18.50
C THR A 382 15.53 10.11 -17.35
N ARG A 383 14.28 9.68 -17.59
CA ARG A 383 13.28 9.44 -16.54
C ARG A 383 13.58 8.22 -15.66
N LEU A 384 14.47 7.33 -16.11
CA LEU A 384 14.96 6.20 -15.30
C LEU A 384 15.97 6.65 -14.24
N ASN A 385 16.57 7.82 -14.42
CA ASN A 385 17.64 8.33 -13.56
C ASN A 385 17.30 8.39 -12.06
N PRO A 386 16.11 8.83 -11.63
CA PRO A 386 15.73 8.82 -10.21
C PRO A 386 15.56 7.42 -9.63
N LEU A 387 15.32 6.39 -10.47
CA LEU A 387 15.14 5.01 -10.02
C LEU A 387 16.46 4.30 -9.75
N GLU A 388 17.57 4.76 -10.35
CA GLU A 388 18.91 4.20 -10.12
C GLU A 388 19.36 4.33 -8.65
N ASP A 389 18.89 5.36 -7.95
CA ASP A 389 19.22 5.60 -6.54
C ASP A 389 18.42 4.69 -5.58
N LEU A 390 17.45 3.93 -6.11
CA LEU A 390 16.64 3.01 -5.33
C LEU A 390 17.24 1.58 -5.36
N PRO A 391 17.16 0.84 -4.24
CA PRO A 391 17.56 -0.57 -4.20
C PRO A 391 16.51 -1.44 -4.92
N LEU A 392 16.56 -1.46 -6.25
CA LEU A 392 15.67 -2.21 -7.13
C LEU A 392 16.38 -3.45 -7.68
N LEU A 393 15.65 -4.56 -7.74
CA LEU A 393 16.02 -5.73 -8.54
C LEU A 393 15.71 -5.42 -10.00
N TRP A 394 16.75 -5.09 -10.77
CA TRP A 394 16.62 -4.76 -12.19
C TRP A 394 16.64 -6.00 -13.07
N GLU A 395 15.72 -6.05 -14.02
CA GLU A 395 15.66 -7.07 -15.08
C GLU A 395 15.66 -6.39 -16.45
N GLY A 396 16.77 -6.52 -17.18
CA GLY A 396 16.94 -5.93 -18.51
C GLY A 396 17.19 -4.42 -18.53
N GLY A 397 17.20 -3.86 -19.73
CA GLY A 397 17.35 -2.43 -19.96
C GLY A 397 18.75 -1.85 -19.71
N GLU A 398 19.81 -2.66 -19.65
CA GLU A 398 21.16 -2.19 -19.39
C GLU A 398 21.61 -1.14 -20.41
N GLN A 399 21.27 -1.35 -21.69
CA GLN A 399 21.58 -0.41 -22.77
C GLN A 399 20.88 0.94 -22.56
N ILE A 400 19.57 0.93 -22.29
CA ILE A 400 18.80 2.18 -22.14
C ILE A 400 19.15 2.92 -20.84
N ARG A 401 19.49 2.20 -19.78
CA ARG A 401 19.97 2.78 -18.52
C ARG A 401 21.35 3.40 -18.68
N THR A 402 22.27 2.71 -19.35
CA THR A 402 23.58 3.27 -19.71
C THR A 402 23.41 4.51 -20.59
N PHE A 403 22.49 4.47 -21.56
CA PHE A 403 22.15 5.62 -22.39
C PHE A 403 21.59 6.80 -21.55
N ALA A 404 20.68 6.54 -20.62
CA ALA A 404 20.11 7.55 -19.71
C ALA A 404 21.16 8.23 -18.83
N GLN A 405 22.13 7.45 -18.32
CA GLN A 405 23.26 7.94 -17.54
C GLN A 405 24.15 8.82 -18.40
N ARG A 406 24.61 8.33 -19.56
CA ARG A 406 25.46 9.12 -20.46
C ARG A 406 24.77 10.40 -20.95
N LEU A 407 23.45 10.36 -21.18
CA LEU A 407 22.66 11.54 -21.56
C LEU A 407 22.53 12.56 -20.41
N ARG A 408 22.61 12.14 -19.15
CA ARG A 408 22.69 13.04 -17.98
C ARG A 408 24.04 13.75 -17.94
N ASP A 409 25.11 12.99 -18.15
CA ASP A 409 26.51 13.45 -18.03
C ASP A 409 26.96 14.28 -19.24
N ILE A 410 26.22 14.22 -20.36
CA ILE A 410 26.53 14.90 -21.62
C ILE A 410 26.73 16.42 -21.47
N LYS A 411 26.08 17.04 -20.47
CA LYS A 411 26.10 18.49 -20.23
C LYS A 411 27.49 18.99 -19.82
N ASP A 412 28.35 18.10 -19.34
CA ASP A 412 29.66 18.49 -18.79
C ASP A 412 30.81 18.28 -19.79
N HIS A 413 30.53 17.75 -21.00
CA HIS A 413 31.57 17.58 -22.01
C HIS A 413 31.95 18.91 -22.65
N THR A 414 33.23 19.27 -22.54
CA THR A 414 33.80 20.46 -23.18
C THR A 414 34.81 20.02 -24.25
N ALA A 415 34.50 20.28 -25.51
CA ALA A 415 35.44 20.07 -26.61
C ALA A 415 36.42 21.24 -26.69
N THR A 416 37.61 20.97 -27.21
CA THR A 416 38.59 21.99 -27.58
C THR A 416 38.53 22.21 -29.09
N ALA A 417 38.96 23.38 -29.56
CA ALA A 417 39.07 23.62 -30.99
C ALA A 417 40.10 22.64 -31.60
N PRO A 418 39.80 22.01 -32.75
CA PRO A 418 40.70 21.06 -33.38
C PRO A 418 42.03 21.70 -33.79
N GLU A 419 43.07 20.87 -33.83
CA GLU A 419 44.38 21.26 -34.32
C GLU A 419 44.31 21.64 -35.81
N ASP A 420 45.08 22.66 -36.21
CA ASP A 420 45.13 23.21 -37.57
C ASP A 420 43.82 23.85 -38.09
N LEU A 421 42.85 24.15 -37.21
CA LEU A 421 41.69 24.98 -37.59
C LEU A 421 42.15 26.41 -37.88
N ASN A 422 41.95 26.88 -39.10
CA ASN A 422 42.32 28.24 -39.52
C ASN A 422 41.22 29.27 -39.17
N ALA A 423 40.71 29.18 -37.93
CA ALA A 423 39.74 30.10 -37.35
C ALA A 423 39.77 30.02 -35.82
N THR A 424 39.40 31.12 -35.16
CA THR A 424 39.13 31.11 -33.72
C THR A 424 37.63 30.96 -33.48
N LEU A 425 37.23 29.84 -32.89
CA LEU A 425 35.83 29.61 -32.52
C LEU A 425 35.42 30.58 -31.39
N ARG A 426 34.25 31.20 -31.56
CA ARG A 426 33.62 31.99 -30.50
C ARG A 426 33.10 31.07 -29.39
N PRO A 427 32.87 31.56 -28.16
CA PRO A 427 32.39 30.72 -27.06
C PRO A 427 31.16 29.87 -27.41
N TYR A 428 30.13 30.46 -28.02
CA TYR A 428 28.93 29.74 -28.45
C TYR A 428 29.19 28.71 -29.57
N GLN A 429 30.20 28.93 -30.42
CA GLN A 429 30.58 27.96 -31.46
C GLN A 429 31.34 26.78 -30.86
N LEU A 430 32.11 27.02 -29.79
CA LEU A 430 32.74 25.96 -29.01
C LEU A 430 31.69 25.13 -28.26
N GLU A 431 30.63 25.77 -27.75
CA GLU A 431 29.47 25.07 -27.18
C GLU A 431 28.79 24.18 -28.24
N GLY A 432 28.54 24.70 -29.45
CA GLY A 432 28.00 23.91 -30.57
C GLY A 432 28.90 22.73 -30.97
N LEU A 433 30.23 22.92 -31.02
CA LEU A 433 31.19 21.84 -31.26
C LEU A 433 31.16 20.80 -30.14
N SER A 434 31.16 21.25 -28.88
CA SER A 434 31.10 20.38 -27.69
C SER A 434 29.84 19.54 -27.72
N TRP A 435 28.71 20.15 -28.05
CA TRP A 435 27.43 19.46 -28.20
C TRP A 435 27.47 18.39 -29.31
N MET A 436 28.03 18.69 -30.49
CA MET A 436 28.15 17.68 -31.56
C MET A 436 29.11 16.53 -31.19
N GLN A 437 30.23 16.82 -30.54
CA GLN A 437 31.16 15.78 -30.04
C GLN A 437 30.50 14.89 -28.98
N SER A 438 29.66 15.48 -28.14
CA SER A 438 28.80 14.80 -27.19
C SER A 438 27.79 13.86 -27.84
N LEU A 439 27.05 14.31 -28.86
CA LEU A 439 26.11 13.46 -29.60
C LEU A 439 26.81 12.24 -30.23
N ARG A 440 28.02 12.46 -30.75
CA ARG A 440 28.86 11.39 -31.30
C ARG A 440 29.28 10.37 -30.25
N GLN A 441 29.62 10.79 -29.03
CA GLN A 441 29.92 9.87 -27.92
C GLN A 441 28.69 9.06 -27.47
N LEU A 442 27.50 9.65 -27.62
CA LEU A 442 26.23 9.00 -27.35
C LEU A 442 25.71 8.11 -28.48
N GLU A 443 26.36 8.12 -29.65
CA GLU A 443 25.92 7.41 -30.86
C GLU A 443 24.50 7.80 -31.30
N VAL A 444 24.15 9.09 -31.14
CA VAL A 444 22.86 9.65 -31.56
C VAL A 444 23.03 10.80 -32.56
N GLY A 445 22.00 11.02 -33.37
CA GLY A 445 21.89 12.22 -34.21
C GLY A 445 21.38 13.44 -33.44
N GLY A 446 21.44 14.61 -34.06
CA GLY A 446 20.89 15.83 -33.51
C GLY A 446 20.61 16.89 -34.57
N ILE A 447 19.88 17.94 -34.17
CA ILE A 447 19.54 19.10 -35.02
C ILE A 447 20.25 20.33 -34.46
N LEU A 448 21.27 20.81 -35.17
CA LEU A 448 21.94 22.07 -34.84
C LEU A 448 21.11 23.26 -35.34
N ALA A 449 20.17 23.73 -34.50
CA ALA A 449 19.18 24.74 -34.85
C ALA A 449 19.60 26.19 -34.51
N ASP A 450 20.89 26.50 -34.59
CA ASP A 450 21.40 27.86 -34.38
C ASP A 450 20.78 28.85 -35.39
N ASP A 451 20.60 30.10 -34.97
CA ASP A 451 20.14 31.19 -35.83
C ASP A 451 21.03 31.37 -37.08
N MET A 452 20.45 31.94 -38.13
CA MET A 452 21.17 32.24 -39.37
C MET A 452 22.34 33.20 -39.09
N GLY A 453 23.52 32.86 -39.62
CA GLY A 453 24.73 33.68 -39.46
C GLY A 453 25.61 33.35 -38.25
N LEU A 454 25.22 32.41 -37.38
CA LEU A 454 26.05 31.96 -36.25
C LEU A 454 27.19 31.00 -36.63
N GLY A 455 27.39 30.75 -37.93
CA GLY A 455 28.53 29.95 -38.42
C GLY A 455 28.36 28.44 -38.25
N LYS A 456 27.17 27.90 -38.50
CA LYS A 456 26.91 26.44 -38.49
C LYS A 456 27.88 25.67 -39.38
N THR A 457 28.20 26.20 -40.57
CA THR A 457 29.19 25.60 -41.48
C THR A 457 30.56 25.45 -40.82
N LEU A 458 31.09 26.52 -40.21
CA LEU A 458 32.35 26.49 -39.46
C LEU A 458 32.30 25.49 -38.30
N GLN A 459 31.20 25.45 -37.53
CA GLN A 459 31.04 24.47 -36.44
C GLN A 459 31.08 23.03 -36.98
N THR A 460 30.38 22.74 -38.08
CA THR A 460 30.37 21.42 -38.71
C THR A 460 31.74 21.03 -39.26
N LEU A 461 32.45 21.96 -39.93
CA LEU A 461 33.81 21.72 -40.42
C LEU A 461 34.78 21.46 -39.26
N ALA A 462 34.67 22.20 -38.16
CA ALA A 462 35.44 21.95 -36.95
C ALA A 462 35.13 20.58 -36.35
N HIS A 463 33.87 20.13 -36.37
CA HIS A 463 33.51 18.79 -35.91
C HIS A 463 34.17 17.69 -36.77
N ILE A 464 34.09 17.80 -38.10
CA ILE A 464 34.72 16.84 -39.03
C ILE A 464 36.24 16.82 -38.86
N LEU A 465 36.85 17.99 -38.73
CA LEU A 465 38.29 18.11 -38.49
C LEU A 465 38.69 17.48 -37.15
N SER A 466 37.88 17.65 -36.10
CA SER A 466 38.11 17.01 -34.81
C SER A 466 38.10 15.47 -34.91
N GLU A 467 37.18 14.90 -35.69
CA GLU A 467 37.17 13.46 -35.95
C GLU A 467 38.43 13.01 -36.71
N LYS A 468 38.93 13.84 -37.63
CA LYS A 468 40.18 13.57 -38.35
C LYS A 468 41.41 13.64 -37.45
N ASN A 469 41.59 14.70 -36.66
CA ASN A 469 42.73 14.84 -35.75
C ASN A 469 42.79 13.69 -34.74
N ALA A 470 41.63 13.21 -34.29
CA ALA A 470 41.55 12.08 -33.38
C ALA A 470 41.78 10.71 -34.05
N GLY A 471 42.00 10.65 -35.37
CA GLY A 471 42.17 9.41 -36.13
C GLY A 471 40.90 8.56 -36.24
N ARG A 472 39.72 9.17 -36.01
CA ARG A 472 38.43 8.48 -35.98
C ARG A 472 37.68 8.55 -37.30
N LEU A 473 38.08 9.45 -38.19
CA LEU A 473 37.52 9.60 -39.53
C LEU A 473 38.04 8.48 -40.45
N ASP A 474 37.40 7.30 -40.38
CA ASP A 474 37.73 6.10 -41.18
C ASP A 474 36.92 5.98 -42.48
N ARG A 475 35.91 6.84 -42.64
CA ARG A 475 34.97 6.90 -43.76
C ARG A 475 34.71 8.37 -44.14
N PRO A 476 34.27 8.65 -45.38
CA PRO A 476 33.93 10.01 -45.79
C PRO A 476 32.71 10.54 -45.01
N CYS A 477 32.73 11.83 -44.70
CA CYS A 477 31.54 12.59 -44.35
C CYS A 477 30.79 13.03 -45.61
N MET A 478 29.48 13.22 -45.52
CA MET A 478 28.67 13.76 -46.62
C MET A 478 27.80 14.91 -46.14
N VAL A 479 27.75 15.99 -46.92
CA VAL A 479 26.82 17.10 -46.72
C VAL A 479 25.90 17.19 -47.94
N VAL A 480 24.60 17.14 -47.70
CA VAL A 480 23.57 17.33 -48.71
C VAL A 480 23.00 18.74 -48.55
N MET A 481 23.03 19.54 -49.61
CA MET A 481 22.65 20.96 -49.52
C MET A 481 21.93 21.45 -50.79
N PRO A 482 21.28 22.63 -50.79
CA PRO A 482 20.89 23.31 -52.02
C PRO A 482 22.11 23.60 -52.90
N THR A 483 21.97 23.48 -54.23
CA THR A 483 23.08 23.66 -55.19
C THR A 483 23.80 24.99 -55.04
N SER A 484 23.09 26.06 -54.64
CA SER A 484 23.65 27.40 -54.45
C SER A 484 24.65 27.48 -53.29
N LEU A 485 24.65 26.54 -52.35
CA LEU A 485 25.56 26.55 -51.19
C LEU A 485 26.89 25.85 -51.45
N ILE A 486 27.03 25.08 -52.54
CA ILE A 486 28.28 24.35 -52.83
C ILE A 486 29.50 25.27 -52.89
N PRO A 487 29.49 26.40 -53.62
CA PRO A 487 30.66 27.29 -53.67
C PRO A 487 31.04 27.80 -52.29
N ASN A 488 30.05 28.19 -51.48
CA ASN A 488 30.29 28.68 -50.12
C ASN A 488 30.93 27.61 -49.23
N TRP A 489 30.45 26.36 -49.29
CA TRP A 489 31.06 25.26 -48.53
C TRP A 489 32.49 24.94 -48.98
N LEU A 490 32.78 25.03 -50.28
CA LEU A 490 34.13 24.86 -50.79
C LEU A 490 35.07 25.97 -50.32
N ASP A 491 34.62 27.22 -50.40
CA ASP A 491 35.40 28.38 -49.96
C ASP A 491 35.66 28.33 -48.45
N GLU A 492 34.64 28.04 -47.65
CA GLU A 492 34.77 27.89 -46.20
C GLU A 492 35.66 26.70 -45.82
N ALA A 493 35.52 25.55 -46.47
CA ALA A 493 36.36 24.39 -46.18
C ALA A 493 37.82 24.64 -46.58
N ALA A 494 38.08 25.29 -47.72
CA ALA A 494 39.43 25.67 -48.15
C ALA A 494 40.05 26.72 -47.22
N HIS A 495 39.23 27.64 -46.69
CA HIS A 495 39.69 28.69 -45.80
C HIS A 495 39.94 28.18 -44.38
N PHE A 496 38.97 27.51 -43.77
CA PHE A 496 39.00 27.11 -42.36
C PHE A 496 39.66 25.76 -42.11
N THR A 497 39.55 24.82 -43.05
CA THR A 497 40.02 23.43 -42.90
C THR A 497 40.75 22.91 -44.15
N PRO A 498 41.82 23.57 -44.63
CA PRO A 498 42.55 23.20 -45.87
C PRO A 498 43.10 21.76 -45.89
N GLN A 499 43.23 21.13 -44.73
CA GLN A 499 43.67 19.75 -44.52
C GLN A 499 42.59 18.71 -44.82
N LEU A 500 41.32 19.10 -44.98
CA LEU A 500 40.25 18.20 -45.40
C LEU A 500 40.23 18.06 -46.93
N LYS A 501 40.28 16.83 -47.43
CA LYS A 501 40.08 16.52 -48.85
C LYS A 501 38.59 16.59 -49.17
N VAL A 502 38.17 17.72 -49.74
CA VAL A 502 36.77 17.97 -50.07
C VAL A 502 36.47 17.67 -51.55
N LEU A 503 35.43 16.89 -51.81
CA LEU A 503 34.91 16.62 -53.15
C LEU A 503 33.54 17.28 -53.33
N ALA A 504 33.42 18.15 -54.33
CA ALA A 504 32.11 18.60 -54.78
C ALA A 504 31.55 17.66 -55.85
N LEU A 505 30.64 16.77 -55.44
CA LEU A 505 30.04 15.75 -56.29
C LEU A 505 28.82 16.30 -57.06
N TYR A 506 29.06 17.26 -57.96
CA TYR A 506 28.01 17.86 -58.77
C TYR A 506 28.46 18.07 -60.23
N GLY A 507 27.48 18.33 -61.11
CA GLY A 507 27.72 18.54 -62.53
C GLY A 507 27.81 17.25 -63.37
N ALA A 508 28.21 17.41 -64.63
CA ALA A 508 28.21 16.34 -65.63
C ALA A 508 29.31 15.28 -65.40
N SER A 509 30.45 15.69 -64.84
CA SER A 509 31.62 14.81 -64.62
C SER A 509 31.56 14.02 -63.31
N ARG A 510 30.56 14.24 -62.45
CA ARG A 510 30.49 13.65 -61.10
C ARG A 510 30.59 12.12 -61.08
N LYS A 511 30.10 11.45 -62.15
CA LYS A 511 30.11 9.98 -62.25
C LYS A 511 31.50 9.36 -62.17
N LYS A 512 32.55 10.13 -62.53
CA LYS A 512 33.95 9.68 -62.50
C LYS A 512 34.49 9.47 -61.09
N HIS A 513 33.84 10.04 -60.08
CA HIS A 513 34.31 9.98 -58.69
C HIS A 513 33.65 8.86 -57.88
N PHE A 514 32.64 8.16 -58.41
CA PHE A 514 31.88 7.17 -57.64
C PHE A 514 32.73 6.00 -57.15
N ASP A 515 33.76 5.60 -57.91
CA ASP A 515 34.64 4.50 -57.53
C ASP A 515 35.73 4.93 -56.52
N HIS A 516 35.83 6.23 -56.24
CA HIS A 516 36.88 6.85 -55.41
C HIS A 516 36.33 7.69 -54.26
N LEU A 517 35.07 7.50 -53.87
CA LEU A 517 34.44 8.32 -52.81
C LEU A 517 35.13 8.18 -51.45
N ALA A 518 35.69 7.00 -51.15
CA ALA A 518 36.41 6.74 -49.91
C ALA A 518 37.76 7.48 -49.79
N ASP A 519 38.29 8.04 -50.89
CA ASP A 519 39.57 8.76 -50.90
C ASP A 519 39.47 10.19 -50.33
N TYR A 520 38.25 10.67 -50.09
CA TYR A 520 37.92 12.02 -49.64
C TYR A 520 37.46 12.02 -48.18
N ASP A 521 37.73 13.12 -47.47
CA ASP A 521 37.27 13.31 -46.09
C ASP A 521 35.81 13.82 -46.06
N LEU A 522 35.44 14.66 -47.04
CA LEU A 522 34.13 15.31 -47.10
C LEU A 522 33.59 15.36 -48.54
N ILE A 523 32.38 14.88 -48.74
CA ILE A 523 31.67 14.88 -50.02
C ILE A 523 30.50 15.86 -49.94
N LEU A 524 30.44 16.81 -50.86
CA LEU A 524 29.35 17.77 -51.00
C LEU A 524 28.45 17.36 -52.18
N THR A 525 27.17 17.12 -51.90
CA THR A 525 26.18 16.79 -52.94
C THR A 525 24.92 17.64 -52.75
N THR A 526 23.96 17.50 -53.66
CA THR A 526 22.73 18.30 -53.62
C THR A 526 21.49 17.46 -53.49
N TYR A 527 20.46 18.05 -52.87
CA TYR A 527 19.11 17.48 -52.83
C TYR A 527 18.58 17.12 -54.22
N ALA A 528 18.96 17.86 -55.27
CA ALA A 528 18.52 17.61 -56.64
C ALA A 528 19.22 16.41 -57.31
N LEU A 529 20.43 16.07 -56.86
CA LEU A 529 21.21 14.96 -57.39
C LEU A 529 21.02 13.67 -56.59
N LEU A 530 20.72 13.78 -55.29
CA LEU A 530 20.60 12.65 -54.38
C LEU A 530 19.67 11.54 -54.93
N PRO A 531 18.43 11.81 -55.40
CA PRO A 531 17.57 10.74 -55.93
C PRO A 531 18.12 10.06 -57.18
N LYS A 532 18.94 10.75 -57.97
CA LYS A 532 19.51 10.23 -59.23
C LYS A 532 20.71 9.32 -58.99
N ASP A 533 21.42 9.56 -57.89
CA ASP A 533 22.68 8.88 -57.58
C ASP A 533 22.57 8.00 -56.31
N VAL A 534 21.38 7.89 -55.71
CA VAL A 534 21.13 7.22 -54.43
C VAL A 534 21.63 5.78 -54.40
N GLU A 535 21.48 5.02 -55.48
CA GLU A 535 21.95 3.62 -55.54
C GLU A 535 23.46 3.51 -55.30
N ARG A 536 24.24 4.47 -55.82
CA ARG A 536 25.70 4.51 -55.63
C ARG A 536 26.08 5.10 -54.28
N LEU A 537 25.38 6.16 -53.85
CA LEU A 537 25.68 6.84 -52.59
C LEU A 537 25.28 6.01 -51.37
N ALA A 538 24.19 5.25 -51.42
CA ALA A 538 23.74 4.37 -50.33
C ALA A 538 24.67 3.17 -50.11
N ALA A 539 25.43 2.77 -51.13
CA ALA A 539 26.43 1.71 -51.03
C ALA A 539 27.73 2.17 -50.33
N GLN A 540 27.93 3.48 -50.14
CA GLN A 540 29.09 4.05 -49.48
C GLN A 540 28.80 4.25 -47.99
N PRO A 541 29.47 3.52 -47.08
CA PRO A 541 29.41 3.80 -45.65
C PRO A 541 29.95 5.20 -45.37
N LEU A 542 29.24 5.97 -44.54
CA LEU A 542 29.59 7.33 -44.17
C LEU A 542 29.97 7.41 -42.69
N HIS A 543 30.87 8.33 -42.36
CA HIS A 543 31.17 8.66 -40.97
C HIS A 543 30.09 9.56 -40.37
N VAL A 544 29.73 10.62 -41.09
CA VAL A 544 28.67 11.57 -40.73
C VAL A 544 27.91 11.96 -41.99
N LEU A 545 26.58 12.06 -41.87
CA LEU A 545 25.70 12.65 -42.87
C LEU A 545 25.09 13.93 -42.31
N VAL A 546 25.27 15.05 -43.02
CA VAL A 546 24.72 16.37 -42.68
C VAL A 546 23.70 16.77 -43.73
N LEU A 547 22.56 17.30 -43.30
CA LEU A 547 21.43 17.72 -44.15
C LEU A 547 21.14 19.21 -44.00
#